data_AF-A0A7C7JBA5-F1
#
_entry.id   AF-A0A7C7JBA5-F1
#
_cell.length_a   1.000
_cell.length_b   1.000
_cell.length_c   1.000
_cell.angle_alpha   90.00
_cell.angle_beta   90.00
_cell.angle_gamma   90.00
#
_symmetry.space_group_name_H-M   'P 1'
#
loop_
_entity.id
_entity.type
_entity.pdbx_description
1 polymer ?
#
loop_
_entity_poly.entity_id
_entity_poly.type
_entity_poly.pdbx_seq_one_letter_code
_entity_poly.pdbx_strand_id
1 'polypeptide(L)'
;MSIISSIRNMISRYVMPRVFLNWSDPNIVLRKREEKEEIRKKEGRPHEVFYFHELLDPYSHITAQLINKFKAEYSVEFVPLVVNEPPSKTVHEPSMYRKYCLTDAIRIAPFYGVEFPSGKLPNDKIVSLAQRILCDLERDEFVSRIAEISTLVWSGNEVALKALINEGTLSEEVTLTTISNNELKRDKVEAYMGSTFSYEGELYWGVDRLDHLEHRLKDLGLKKNVETNYVSERKKSNSSDIPNDSNIELEFYPSLNSPYTSISLERIKLLQSNYPIKIITKPVLPMLMRNMTIPTYKARYIFRDAAREAKKYDVPFGKVISPLGKAAERAYSLFPWVDQQGQGFEYICRLMISSFRKAEDIGINSYLKVLIENLGLDWKEAQKHLDTDDWKDELEKNRLIMYEGNSWGVPSFRLVDGDKTFTTWGQDRIWLIEEEIIKRLNK
;
A
#
# COMPACT_ATOMS: atom_id res chain seq x y z
N MET A 1 12.93 -13.58 -27.53
CA MET A 1 12.89 -12.11 -27.34
C MET A 1 13.35 -11.45 -28.63
N SER A 2 12.64 -10.44 -29.15
CA SER A 2 13.05 -9.76 -30.39
C SER A 2 14.26 -8.84 -30.12
N ILE A 3 15.06 -8.56 -31.15
CA ILE A 3 16.21 -7.65 -31.05
C ILE A 3 15.77 -6.26 -30.52
N ILE A 4 14.58 -5.81 -30.92
CA ILE A 4 13.96 -4.56 -30.46
C ILE A 4 13.63 -4.60 -28.96
N SER A 5 13.12 -5.74 -28.45
CA SER A 5 12.87 -5.88 -27.00
C SER A 5 14.17 -5.90 -26.20
N SER A 6 15.23 -6.50 -26.76
CA SER A 6 16.57 -6.53 -26.14
C SER A 6 17.19 -5.13 -26.03
N ILE A 7 17.14 -4.34 -27.11
CA ILE A 7 17.67 -2.96 -27.14
C ILE A 7 16.87 -2.04 -26.20
N ARG A 8 15.53 -2.14 -26.21
CA ARG A 8 14.67 -1.38 -25.29
C ARG A 8 14.94 -1.72 -23.82
N ASN A 9 15.17 -3.00 -23.51
CA ASN A 9 15.51 -3.43 -22.15
C ASN A 9 16.89 -2.91 -21.72
N MET A 10 17.86 -2.88 -22.64
CA MET A 10 19.19 -2.33 -22.37
C MET A 10 19.17 -0.82 -22.10
N ILE A 11 18.45 -0.04 -22.91
CA ILE A 11 18.31 1.42 -22.70
C ILE A 11 17.55 1.72 -21.40
N SER A 12 16.44 1.00 -21.16
CA SER A 12 15.66 1.10 -19.92
C SER A 12 16.54 0.88 -18.68
N ARG A 13 17.45 -0.10 -18.72
CA ARG A 13 18.36 -0.40 -17.61
C ARG A 13 19.28 0.75 -17.21
N TYR A 14 19.65 1.66 -18.13
CA TYR A 14 20.49 2.83 -17.83
C TYR A 14 19.69 4.11 -17.53
N VAL A 15 18.48 4.24 -18.09
CA VAL A 15 17.64 5.43 -17.92
C VAL A 15 16.77 5.33 -16.66
N MET A 16 16.17 4.18 -16.41
CA MET A 16 15.23 3.98 -15.31
C MET A 16 15.82 4.25 -13.92
N PRO A 17 17.09 3.90 -13.60
CA PRO A 17 17.68 4.26 -12.31
C PRO A 17 17.64 5.77 -12.02
N ARG A 18 17.90 6.61 -13.03
CA ARG A 18 17.82 8.07 -12.88
C ARG A 18 16.39 8.55 -12.70
N VAL A 19 15.44 7.94 -13.40
CA VAL A 19 14.00 8.23 -13.24
C VAL A 19 13.53 7.89 -11.83
N PHE A 20 13.86 6.70 -11.34
CA PHE A 20 13.51 6.27 -9.99
C PHE A 20 14.15 7.15 -8.92
N LEU A 21 15.42 7.53 -9.09
CA LEU A 21 16.08 8.46 -8.19
C LEU A 21 15.35 9.81 -8.14
N ASN A 22 14.99 10.39 -9.30
CA ASN A 22 14.22 11.63 -9.36
C ASN A 22 12.81 11.54 -8.71
N TRP A 23 12.26 10.33 -8.58
CA TRP A 23 10.98 10.10 -7.90
C TRP A 23 11.13 9.83 -6.41
N SER A 24 12.30 9.40 -5.94
CA SER A 24 12.50 8.91 -4.57
C SER A 24 13.47 9.74 -3.73
N ASP A 25 14.27 10.61 -4.35
CA ASP A 25 15.23 11.46 -3.65
C ASP A 25 14.53 12.48 -2.72
N PRO A 26 14.78 12.44 -1.40
CA PRO A 26 14.13 13.34 -0.45
C PRO A 26 14.36 14.82 -0.72
N ASN A 27 15.54 15.22 -1.20
CA ASN A 27 15.86 16.62 -1.47
C ASN A 27 15.08 17.14 -2.69
N ILE A 28 14.87 16.28 -3.69
CA ILE A 28 14.04 16.63 -4.86
C ILE A 28 12.58 16.77 -4.44
N VAL A 29 12.09 15.90 -3.54
CA VAL A 29 10.72 15.99 -3.00
C VAL A 29 10.54 17.28 -2.21
N LEU A 30 11.46 17.62 -1.31
CA LEU A 30 11.39 18.85 -0.51
C LEU A 30 11.39 20.11 -1.40
N ARG A 31 12.28 20.18 -2.39
CA ARG A 31 12.31 21.29 -3.35
C ARG A 31 10.98 21.43 -4.11
N LYS A 32 10.39 20.31 -4.56
CA LYS A 32 9.08 20.35 -5.22
C LYS A 32 7.96 20.82 -4.29
N ARG A 33 8.03 20.52 -2.99
CA ARG A 33 7.08 21.05 -2.01
C ARG A 33 7.24 22.56 -1.87
N GLU A 34 8.48 23.06 -1.76
CA GLU A 34 8.77 24.50 -1.71
C GLU A 34 8.25 25.22 -2.96
N GLU A 35 8.59 24.72 -4.15
CA GLU A 35 8.10 25.26 -5.44
C GLU A 35 6.57 25.32 -5.50
N LYS A 36 5.87 24.28 -5.00
CA LYS A 36 4.41 24.24 -4.96
C LYS A 36 3.81 25.25 -3.98
N GLU A 37 4.42 25.42 -2.82
CA GLU A 37 4.00 26.44 -1.86
C GLU A 37 4.24 27.87 -2.36
N GLU A 38 5.34 28.11 -3.08
CA GLU A 38 5.60 29.40 -3.73
C GLU A 38 4.55 29.71 -4.80
N ILE A 39 4.24 28.74 -5.66
CA ILE A 39 3.17 28.87 -6.67
C ILE A 39 1.83 29.18 -5.99
N ARG A 40 1.45 28.41 -4.98
CA ARG A 40 0.20 28.62 -4.23
C ARG A 40 0.11 30.02 -3.63
N LYS A 41 1.18 30.50 -2.98
CA LYS A 41 1.25 31.85 -2.42
C LYS A 41 1.11 32.93 -3.49
N LYS A 42 1.81 32.76 -4.63
CA LYS A 42 1.73 33.69 -5.77
C LYS A 42 0.33 33.77 -6.36
N GLU A 43 -0.39 32.65 -6.40
CA GLU A 43 -1.77 32.56 -6.87
C GLU A 43 -2.80 33.04 -5.83
N GLY A 44 -2.39 33.35 -4.60
CA GLY A 44 -3.28 33.74 -3.50
C GLY A 44 -4.23 32.62 -3.07
N ARG A 45 -3.92 31.35 -3.41
CA ARG A 45 -4.78 30.21 -3.08
C ARG A 45 -4.66 29.83 -1.60
N PRO A 46 -5.78 29.47 -0.94
CA PRO A 46 -5.73 28.89 0.38
C PRO A 46 -5.07 27.50 0.34
N HIS A 47 -4.83 26.93 1.52
CA HIS A 47 -4.33 25.56 1.64
C HIS A 47 -5.48 24.58 1.36
N GLU A 48 -5.66 24.20 0.10
CA GLU A 48 -6.73 23.29 -0.33
C GLU A 48 -6.29 21.82 -0.26
N VAL A 49 -7.05 21.01 0.48
CA VAL A 49 -6.90 19.55 0.53
C VAL A 49 -8.08 18.92 -0.20
N PHE A 50 -7.83 18.37 -1.39
CA PHE A 50 -8.84 17.57 -2.09
C PHE A 50 -8.96 16.19 -1.43
N TYR A 51 -10.18 15.71 -1.26
CA TYR A 51 -10.45 14.35 -0.78
C TYR A 51 -11.41 13.63 -1.73
N PHE A 52 -10.95 12.55 -2.33
CA PHE A 52 -11.73 11.73 -3.25
C PHE A 52 -12.41 10.60 -2.47
N HIS A 53 -13.71 10.74 -2.23
CA HIS A 53 -14.51 9.78 -1.49
C HIS A 53 -15.22 8.80 -2.43
N GLU A 54 -15.01 7.50 -2.21
CA GLU A 54 -15.67 6.43 -2.97
C GLU A 54 -16.53 5.61 -2.02
N LEU A 55 -17.84 5.54 -2.25
CA LEU A 55 -18.78 4.90 -1.32
C LEU A 55 -18.62 3.37 -1.23
N LEU A 56 -18.08 2.74 -2.26
CA LEU A 56 -17.77 1.30 -2.28
C LEU A 56 -16.39 0.96 -1.73
N ASP A 57 -15.55 1.96 -1.46
CA ASP A 57 -14.24 1.75 -0.87
C ASP A 57 -14.36 1.69 0.67
N PRO A 58 -14.09 0.54 1.31
CA PRO A 58 -14.22 0.41 2.75
C PRO A 58 -13.21 1.27 3.51
N TYR A 59 -12.08 1.67 2.91
CA TYR A 59 -11.16 2.63 3.53
C TYR A 59 -11.72 4.06 3.51
N SER A 60 -12.57 4.39 2.54
CA SER A 60 -13.32 5.65 2.51
C SER A 60 -14.30 5.73 3.69
N HIS A 61 -14.88 4.60 4.13
CA HIS A 61 -15.71 4.58 5.33
C HIS A 61 -14.92 4.91 6.60
N ILE A 62 -13.76 4.27 6.80
CA ILE A 62 -12.89 4.58 7.95
C ILE A 62 -12.51 6.06 7.93
N THR A 63 -12.10 6.54 6.76
CA THR A 63 -11.69 7.94 6.60
C THR A 63 -12.84 8.90 6.85
N ALA A 64 -14.06 8.60 6.40
CA ALA A 64 -15.26 9.42 6.64
C ALA A 64 -15.48 9.74 8.12
N GLN A 65 -15.21 8.77 9.01
CA GLN A 65 -15.34 8.92 10.46
C GLN A 65 -14.27 9.85 11.06
N LEU A 66 -13.17 10.07 10.34
CA LEU A 66 -12.03 10.87 10.80
C LEU A 66 -12.03 12.30 10.22
N ILE A 67 -12.77 12.56 9.12
CA ILE A 67 -12.74 13.84 8.40
C ILE A 67 -13.13 15.03 9.28
N ASN A 68 -14.17 14.89 10.11
CA ASN A 68 -14.60 15.98 10.98
C ASN A 68 -13.50 16.36 11.98
N LYS A 69 -12.82 15.36 12.57
CA LYS A 69 -11.66 15.59 13.44
C LYS A 69 -10.50 16.22 12.67
N PHE A 70 -10.22 15.76 11.46
CA PHE A 70 -9.20 16.36 10.59
C PHE A 70 -9.46 17.85 10.32
N LYS A 71 -10.68 18.23 9.92
CA LYS A 71 -11.03 19.63 9.70
C LYS A 71 -10.93 20.47 10.99
N ALA A 72 -11.27 19.89 12.14
CA ALA A 72 -11.13 20.57 13.42
C ALA A 72 -9.66 20.85 13.77
N GLU A 73 -8.74 19.92 13.48
CA GLU A 73 -7.33 20.01 13.87
C GLU A 73 -6.45 20.83 12.90
N TYR A 74 -6.84 20.97 11.63
CA TYR A 74 -6.01 21.63 10.60
C TYR A 74 -6.70 22.84 9.96
N SER A 75 -5.95 23.92 9.79
CA SER A 75 -6.36 25.16 9.12
C SER A 75 -6.21 25.02 7.61
N VAL A 76 -7.06 24.22 7.00
CA VAL A 76 -7.09 23.95 5.55
C VAL A 76 -8.50 24.08 4.99
N GLU A 77 -8.58 24.42 3.71
CA GLU A 77 -9.82 24.33 2.93
C GLU A 77 -10.01 22.88 2.49
N PHE A 78 -10.94 22.18 3.13
CA PHE A 78 -11.25 20.80 2.80
C PHE A 78 -12.22 20.73 1.63
N VAL A 79 -11.84 20.05 0.54
CA VAL A 79 -12.62 19.96 -0.69
C VAL A 79 -12.99 18.50 -0.95
N PRO A 80 -14.14 18.02 -0.43
CA PRO A 80 -14.61 16.66 -0.70
C PRO A 80 -15.15 16.53 -2.12
N LEU A 81 -14.85 15.40 -2.76
CA LEU A 81 -15.23 15.08 -4.12
C LEU A 81 -15.70 13.61 -4.17
N VAL A 82 -16.98 13.38 -4.41
CA VAL A 82 -17.52 12.03 -4.61
C VAL A 82 -17.04 11.50 -5.97
N VAL A 83 -16.47 10.30 -5.97
CA VAL A 83 -15.97 9.60 -7.17
C VAL A 83 -16.48 8.16 -7.20
N ASN A 84 -16.49 7.54 -8.39
CA ASN A 84 -16.70 6.10 -8.48
C ASN A 84 -15.38 5.32 -8.32
N GLU A 85 -15.51 4.02 -8.52
CA GLU A 85 -14.43 3.05 -8.46
C GLU A 85 -13.18 3.45 -9.27
N PRO A 86 -12.01 2.94 -8.89
CA PRO A 86 -10.79 3.19 -9.63
C PRO A 86 -10.90 2.69 -11.08
N PRO A 87 -10.21 3.34 -12.04
CA PRO A 87 -10.17 2.85 -13.42
C PRO A 87 -9.72 1.38 -13.47
N SER A 88 -10.40 0.54 -14.25
CA SER A 88 -10.17 -0.93 -14.30
C SER A 88 -8.71 -1.33 -14.51
N LYS A 89 -7.95 -0.57 -15.30
CA LYS A 89 -6.50 -0.75 -15.53
C LYS A 89 -5.61 -0.59 -14.29
N THR A 90 -6.17 -0.12 -13.17
CA THR A 90 -5.44 0.12 -11.92
C THR A 90 -5.66 -0.95 -10.86
N VAL A 91 -6.69 -1.79 -11.01
CA VAL A 91 -7.02 -2.87 -10.09
C VAL A 91 -6.77 -4.21 -10.78
N HIS A 92 -5.81 -4.97 -10.26
CA HIS A 92 -5.59 -6.35 -10.69
C HIS A 92 -6.39 -7.27 -9.78
N GLU A 93 -6.97 -8.34 -10.32
CA GLU A 93 -7.78 -9.30 -9.57
C GLU A 93 -8.95 -8.65 -8.79
N PRO A 94 -9.86 -7.92 -9.46
CA PRO A 94 -10.84 -7.03 -8.80
C PRO A 94 -11.77 -7.73 -7.80
N SER A 95 -12.13 -9.00 -8.02
CA SER A 95 -12.95 -9.79 -7.09
C SER A 95 -12.21 -10.06 -5.77
N MET A 96 -10.96 -10.52 -5.85
CA MET A 96 -10.09 -10.70 -4.68
C MET A 96 -9.81 -9.35 -4.01
N TYR A 97 -9.56 -8.30 -4.80
CA TYR A 97 -9.32 -6.94 -4.31
C TYR A 97 -10.42 -6.45 -3.40
N ARG A 98 -11.67 -6.45 -3.87
CA ARG A 98 -12.80 -5.96 -3.08
C ARG A 98 -13.01 -6.77 -1.80
N LYS A 99 -12.91 -8.11 -1.88
CA LYS A 99 -13.05 -9.00 -0.72
C LYS A 99 -11.96 -8.76 0.32
N TYR A 100 -10.71 -8.59 -0.13
CA TYR A 100 -9.59 -8.27 0.73
C TYR A 100 -9.79 -6.92 1.41
N CYS A 101 -10.04 -5.85 0.64
CA CYS A 101 -10.16 -4.50 1.17
C CYS A 101 -11.25 -4.40 2.24
N LEU A 102 -12.39 -5.08 2.05
CA LEU A 102 -13.45 -5.10 3.07
C LEU A 102 -12.99 -5.82 4.34
N THR A 103 -12.40 -7.01 4.20
CA THR A 103 -11.91 -7.79 5.34
C THR A 103 -10.83 -7.04 6.11
N ASP A 104 -9.91 -6.37 5.39
CA ASP A 104 -8.82 -5.59 5.95
C ASP A 104 -9.33 -4.32 6.66
N ALA A 105 -10.22 -3.55 6.03
CA ALA A 105 -10.82 -2.37 6.63
C ALA A 105 -11.54 -2.70 7.96
N ILE A 106 -12.31 -3.79 8.00
CA ILE A 106 -12.97 -4.25 9.24
C ILE A 106 -11.95 -4.55 10.34
N ARG A 107 -10.79 -5.13 9.99
CA ARG A 107 -9.74 -5.47 10.96
C ARG A 107 -9.01 -4.23 11.49
N ILE A 108 -8.77 -3.23 10.65
CA ILE A 108 -8.01 -2.03 11.07
C ILE A 108 -8.89 -0.96 11.71
N ALA A 109 -10.19 -0.90 11.42
CA ALA A 109 -11.10 0.14 11.91
C ALA A 109 -11.06 0.34 13.45
N PRO A 110 -11.08 -0.72 14.28
CA PRO A 110 -11.02 -0.57 15.74
C PRO A 110 -9.76 0.13 16.24
N PHE A 111 -8.63 -0.03 15.54
CA PHE A 111 -7.36 0.63 15.88
C PHE A 111 -7.40 2.15 15.64
N TYR A 112 -8.33 2.63 14.83
CA TYR A 112 -8.63 4.05 14.63
C TYR A 112 -9.85 4.52 15.46
N GLY A 113 -10.38 3.67 16.34
CA GLY A 113 -11.58 3.99 17.13
C GLY A 113 -12.85 4.05 16.30
N VAL A 114 -12.86 3.38 15.14
CA VAL A 114 -14.00 3.33 14.22
C VAL A 114 -14.68 1.97 14.31
N GLU A 115 -16.02 1.98 14.34
CA GLU A 115 -16.83 0.77 14.16
C GLU A 115 -17.16 0.57 12.69
N PHE A 116 -17.12 -0.69 12.22
CA PHE A 116 -17.48 -1.04 10.86
C PHE A 116 -18.80 -1.84 10.87
N PRO A 117 -19.89 -1.34 10.24
CA PRO A 117 -21.23 -1.85 10.53
C PRO A 117 -21.57 -3.20 9.88
N SER A 118 -20.83 -3.62 8.85
CA SER A 118 -21.16 -4.82 8.07
C SER A 118 -19.95 -5.43 7.37
N GLY A 119 -19.96 -6.76 7.25
CA GLY A 119 -19.04 -7.54 6.40
C GLY A 119 -19.52 -7.76 4.96
N LYS A 120 -20.55 -7.04 4.53
CA LYS A 120 -21.13 -7.16 3.17
C LYS A 120 -20.92 -5.87 2.38
N LEU A 121 -20.65 -6.03 1.09
CA LEU A 121 -20.57 -4.89 0.18
C LEU A 121 -21.97 -4.23 0.02
N PRO A 122 -22.04 -2.90 -0.03
CA PRO A 122 -23.26 -2.18 -0.38
C PRO A 122 -23.75 -2.55 -1.78
N ASN A 123 -25.05 -2.46 -2.02
CA ASN A 123 -25.61 -2.63 -3.37
C ASN A 123 -25.70 -1.30 -4.12
N ASP A 124 -25.78 -1.36 -5.45
CA ASP A 124 -25.74 -0.19 -6.34
C ASP A 124 -26.84 0.84 -6.05
N LYS A 125 -28.02 0.39 -5.62
CA LYS A 125 -29.15 1.28 -5.29
C LYS A 125 -28.87 2.14 -4.07
N ILE A 126 -28.28 1.56 -3.03
CA ILE A 126 -27.88 2.26 -1.81
C ILE A 126 -26.76 3.24 -2.11
N VAL A 127 -25.78 2.83 -2.93
CA VAL A 127 -24.69 3.70 -3.37
C VAL A 127 -25.23 4.90 -4.16
N SER A 128 -26.10 4.67 -5.15
CA SER A 128 -26.71 5.71 -5.97
C SER A 128 -27.49 6.74 -5.13
N LEU A 129 -28.29 6.27 -4.15
CA LEU A 129 -28.99 7.17 -3.22
C LEU A 129 -28.01 8.06 -2.44
N ALA A 130 -26.96 7.48 -1.87
CA ALA A 130 -25.98 8.23 -1.10
C ALA A 130 -25.14 9.17 -1.98
N GLN A 131 -24.82 8.79 -3.21
CA GLN A 131 -24.15 9.67 -4.18
C GLN A 131 -24.96 10.93 -4.45
N ARG A 132 -26.27 10.78 -4.67
CA ARG A 132 -27.19 11.91 -4.89
C ARG A 132 -27.22 12.86 -3.70
N ILE A 133 -27.31 12.31 -2.48
CA ILE A 133 -27.29 13.10 -1.25
C ILE A 133 -25.95 13.83 -1.13
N LEU A 134 -24.83 13.13 -1.22
CA LEU A 134 -23.50 13.70 -0.98
C LEU A 134 -23.07 14.71 -2.03
N CYS A 135 -23.45 14.54 -3.30
CA CYS A 135 -23.12 15.48 -4.36
C CYS A 135 -23.90 16.80 -4.26
N ASP A 136 -25.01 16.82 -3.51
CA ASP A 136 -25.83 18.00 -3.25
C ASP A 136 -25.26 18.85 -2.10
N LEU A 137 -24.48 18.25 -1.20
CA LEU A 137 -24.03 18.92 0.02
C LEU A 137 -22.92 19.95 -0.25
N GLU A 138 -23.05 21.10 0.38
CA GLU A 138 -21.95 22.05 0.54
C GLU A 138 -20.83 21.45 1.40
N ARG A 139 -19.61 21.98 1.27
CA ARG A 139 -18.39 21.39 1.87
C ARG A 139 -18.51 21.14 3.38
N ASP A 140 -19.07 22.10 4.11
CA ASP A 140 -19.19 22.04 5.57
C ASP A 140 -20.24 21.02 6.02
N GLU A 141 -21.35 20.93 5.28
CA GLU A 141 -22.39 19.94 5.52
C GLU A 141 -21.91 18.53 5.11
N PHE A 142 -21.16 18.40 4.02
CA PHE A 142 -20.53 17.14 3.64
C PHE A 142 -19.66 16.61 4.79
N VAL A 143 -18.80 17.46 5.36
CA VAL A 143 -17.91 17.06 6.45
C VAL A 143 -18.67 16.62 7.70
N SER A 144 -19.78 17.29 8.03
CA SER A 144 -20.58 16.93 9.21
C SER A 144 -21.42 15.66 8.99
N ARG A 145 -21.80 15.34 7.75
CA ARG A 145 -22.72 14.22 7.44
C ARG A 145 -22.07 12.98 6.84
N ILE A 146 -20.86 13.06 6.31
CA ILE A 146 -20.23 11.95 5.57
C ILE A 146 -20.07 10.68 6.43
N ALA A 147 -19.74 10.84 7.71
CA ALA A 147 -19.64 9.74 8.66
C ALA A 147 -20.97 8.96 8.78
N GLU A 148 -22.07 9.68 9.04
CA GLU A 148 -23.41 9.10 9.15
C GLU A 148 -23.86 8.45 7.84
N ILE A 149 -23.77 9.17 6.72
CA ILE A 149 -24.21 8.68 5.41
C ILE A 149 -23.40 7.44 5.01
N SER A 150 -22.09 7.45 5.24
CA SER A 150 -21.24 6.28 4.97
C SER A 150 -21.64 5.09 5.84
N THR A 151 -21.94 5.29 7.12
CA THR A 151 -22.49 4.22 7.99
C THR A 151 -23.78 3.65 7.43
N LEU A 152 -24.72 4.49 6.98
CA LEU A 152 -25.99 4.04 6.39
C LEU A 152 -25.79 3.22 5.11
N VAL A 153 -24.80 3.60 4.29
CA VAL A 153 -24.43 2.83 3.10
C VAL A 153 -23.91 1.45 3.48
N TRP A 154 -22.94 1.37 4.38
CA TRP A 154 -22.33 0.10 4.79
C TRP A 154 -23.26 -0.78 5.64
N SER A 155 -24.20 -0.20 6.38
CA SER A 155 -25.25 -0.95 7.08
C SER A 155 -26.38 -1.40 6.15
N GLY A 156 -26.41 -0.97 4.89
CA GLY A 156 -27.46 -1.29 3.95
C GLY A 156 -28.82 -0.62 4.27
N ASN A 157 -28.83 0.52 4.97
CA ASN A 157 -30.05 1.15 5.46
C ASN A 157 -30.70 2.06 4.42
N GLU A 158 -31.36 1.46 3.44
CA GLU A 158 -32.05 2.18 2.35
C GLU A 158 -33.15 3.13 2.86
N VAL A 159 -33.88 2.74 3.92
CA VAL A 159 -34.99 3.53 4.46
C VAL A 159 -34.48 4.86 5.02
N ALA A 160 -33.40 4.83 5.80
CA ALA A 160 -32.80 6.04 6.34
C ALA A 160 -32.24 6.94 5.23
N LEU A 161 -31.55 6.37 4.23
CA LEU A 161 -31.04 7.16 3.09
C LEU A 161 -32.18 7.83 2.31
N LYS A 162 -33.28 7.12 2.07
CA LYS A 162 -34.48 7.71 1.42
C LYS A 162 -35.08 8.86 2.21
N ALA A 163 -35.06 8.80 3.53
CA ALA A 163 -35.56 9.86 4.39
C ALA A 163 -34.70 11.14 4.33
N LEU A 164 -33.44 11.04 3.87
CA LEU A 164 -32.55 12.18 3.67
C LEU A 164 -32.75 12.86 2.31
N ILE A 165 -33.45 12.23 1.37
CA ILE A 165 -33.78 12.81 0.06
C ILE A 165 -34.86 13.88 0.24
N ASN A 166 -34.64 15.05 -0.35
CA ASN A 166 -35.59 16.15 -0.37
C ASN A 166 -35.64 16.80 -1.77
N GLU A 167 -36.45 17.85 -1.94
CA GLU A 167 -36.62 18.54 -3.24
C GLU A 167 -35.33 19.14 -3.80
N GLY A 168 -34.36 19.47 -2.94
CA GLY A 168 -33.04 19.96 -3.34
C GLY A 168 -32.10 18.87 -3.83
N THR A 169 -32.32 17.60 -3.45
CA THR A 169 -31.41 16.51 -3.77
C THR A 169 -31.31 16.29 -5.28
N LEU A 170 -30.07 16.27 -5.78
CA LEU A 170 -29.76 16.12 -7.20
C LEU A 170 -30.48 14.93 -7.86
N SER A 171 -30.85 15.13 -9.12
CA SER A 171 -31.29 14.04 -9.99
C SER A 171 -30.15 13.07 -10.29
N GLU A 172 -30.47 11.87 -10.75
CA GLU A 172 -29.46 10.86 -11.12
C GLU A 172 -28.52 11.39 -12.22
N GLU A 173 -29.05 12.05 -13.25
CA GLU A 173 -28.27 12.59 -14.36
C GLU A 173 -27.28 13.69 -13.92
N VAL A 174 -27.74 14.61 -13.08
CA VAL A 174 -26.88 15.69 -12.55
C VAL A 174 -25.82 15.11 -11.61
N THR A 175 -26.17 14.09 -10.83
CA THR A 175 -25.23 13.38 -9.96
C THR A 175 -24.12 12.70 -10.77
N LEU A 176 -24.49 11.98 -11.84
CA LEU A 176 -23.51 11.34 -12.74
C LEU A 176 -22.58 12.37 -13.39
N THR A 177 -23.12 13.50 -13.83
CA THR A 177 -22.32 14.60 -14.39
C THR A 177 -21.36 15.20 -13.36
N THR A 178 -21.83 15.38 -12.13
CA THR A 178 -21.01 15.90 -11.02
C THR A 178 -19.86 14.95 -10.68
N ILE A 179 -20.15 13.65 -10.57
CA ILE A 179 -19.13 12.63 -10.31
C ILE A 179 -18.11 12.56 -11.46
N SER A 180 -18.55 12.60 -12.72
CA SER A 180 -17.65 12.63 -13.88
C SER A 180 -16.70 13.84 -13.83
N ASN A 181 -17.21 15.02 -13.47
CA ASN A 181 -16.37 16.21 -13.27
C ASN A 181 -15.38 16.06 -12.11
N ASN A 182 -15.78 15.41 -11.01
CA ASN A 182 -14.91 15.09 -9.89
C ASN A 182 -13.81 14.10 -10.28
N GLU A 183 -14.12 13.10 -11.11
CA GLU A 183 -13.15 12.15 -11.66
C GLU A 183 -12.16 12.85 -12.60
N LEU A 184 -12.58 13.85 -13.39
CA LEU A 184 -11.64 14.68 -14.15
C LEU A 184 -10.67 15.45 -13.24
N LYS A 185 -11.12 15.91 -12.07
CA LYS A 185 -10.23 16.52 -11.06
C LYS A 185 -9.27 15.48 -10.45
N ARG A 186 -9.77 14.29 -10.13
CA ARG A 186 -8.97 13.14 -9.63
C ARG A 186 -7.85 12.81 -10.61
N ASP A 187 -8.18 12.68 -11.89
CA ASP A 187 -7.25 12.32 -12.95
C ASP A 187 -6.20 13.42 -13.19
N LYS A 188 -6.58 14.70 -13.09
CA LYS A 188 -5.66 15.85 -13.20
C LYS A 188 -4.57 15.85 -12.12
N VAL A 189 -4.89 15.40 -10.91
CA VAL A 189 -3.90 15.25 -9.83
C VAL A 189 -3.25 13.87 -9.79
N GLU A 190 -3.51 13.04 -10.82
CA GLU A 190 -2.98 11.69 -10.97
C GLU A 190 -3.40 10.71 -9.85
N ALA A 191 -4.44 11.06 -9.09
CA ALA A 191 -5.09 10.14 -8.17
C ALA A 191 -5.90 9.09 -8.96
N TYR A 192 -6.16 7.95 -8.32
CA TYR A 192 -6.90 6.87 -8.97
C TYR A 192 -7.69 6.00 -8.00
N MET A 193 -7.30 5.93 -6.73
CA MET A 193 -8.05 5.21 -5.69
C MET A 193 -9.06 6.14 -5.01
N GLY A 194 -10.15 5.56 -4.51
CA GLY A 194 -10.94 6.15 -3.45
C GLY A 194 -10.12 6.43 -2.19
N SER A 195 -10.75 7.07 -1.22
CA SER A 195 -10.19 7.48 0.06
C SER A 195 -8.90 8.29 -0.01
N THR A 196 -8.60 8.93 -1.14
CA THR A 196 -7.31 9.57 -1.38
C THR A 196 -7.39 11.07 -1.12
N PHE A 197 -6.46 11.58 -0.32
CA PHE A 197 -6.22 13.02 -0.19
C PHE A 197 -5.19 13.48 -1.22
N SER A 198 -5.35 14.69 -1.75
CA SER A 198 -4.37 15.35 -2.60
C SER A 198 -4.10 16.75 -2.07
N TYR A 199 -2.80 17.06 -1.88
CA TYR A 199 -2.36 18.36 -1.39
C TYR A 199 -1.07 18.76 -2.10
N GLU A 200 -1.13 19.88 -2.83
CA GLU A 200 0.02 20.56 -3.46
C GLU A 200 1.03 19.58 -4.10
N GLY A 201 0.53 18.71 -5.00
CA GLY A 201 1.33 17.80 -5.82
C GLY A 201 1.64 16.43 -5.22
N GLU A 202 1.14 16.12 -4.03
CA GLU A 202 1.28 14.81 -3.38
C GLU A 202 -0.07 14.16 -3.08
N LEU A 203 -0.08 12.82 -3.09
CA LEU A 203 -1.25 12.00 -2.82
C LEU A 203 -1.05 11.20 -1.53
N TYR A 204 -2.09 11.10 -0.71
CA TYR A 204 -2.08 10.39 0.56
C TYR A 204 -3.29 9.45 0.58
N TRP A 205 -3.04 8.16 0.37
CA TRP A 205 -4.09 7.17 0.29
C TRP A 205 -4.58 6.75 1.67
N GLY A 206 -5.87 6.96 1.91
CA GLY A 206 -6.59 6.49 3.08
C GLY A 206 -6.04 6.98 4.40
N VAL A 207 -6.54 6.37 5.47
CA VAL A 207 -6.01 6.56 6.81
C VAL A 207 -4.53 6.13 6.93
N ASP A 208 -4.09 5.19 6.09
CA ASP A 208 -2.74 4.62 6.12
C ASP A 208 -1.62 5.56 5.67
N ARG A 209 -1.95 6.68 5.01
CA ARG A 209 -1.00 7.76 4.65
C ARG A 209 -1.42 9.12 5.17
N LEU A 210 -2.48 9.19 5.97
CA LEU A 210 -2.97 10.44 6.54
C LEU A 210 -1.92 11.08 7.45
N ASP A 211 -1.13 10.27 8.15
CA ASP A 211 0.00 10.75 8.96
C ASP A 211 0.99 11.60 8.15
N HIS A 212 1.33 11.21 6.92
CA HIS A 212 2.23 11.99 6.07
C HIS A 212 1.65 13.35 5.66
N LEU A 213 0.33 13.42 5.45
CA LEU A 213 -0.35 14.68 5.20
C LEU A 213 -0.32 15.54 6.46
N GLU A 214 -0.66 14.96 7.61
CA GLU A 214 -0.66 15.64 8.91
C GLU A 214 0.71 16.22 9.29
N HIS A 215 1.79 15.46 9.07
CA HIS A 215 3.16 15.97 9.25
C HIS A 215 3.45 17.14 8.32
N ARG A 216 3.10 17.03 7.03
CA ARG A 216 3.32 18.13 6.08
C ARG A 216 2.54 19.39 6.46
N LEU A 217 1.30 19.25 6.90
CA LEU A 217 0.48 20.39 7.34
C LEU A 217 1.00 20.98 8.66
N LYS A 218 1.50 20.15 9.58
CA LYS A 218 2.15 20.61 10.81
C LYS A 218 3.42 21.40 10.49
N ASP A 219 4.27 20.92 9.58
CA ASP A 219 5.50 21.61 9.16
C ASP A 219 5.21 22.97 8.50
N LEU A 220 4.03 23.12 7.88
CA LEU A 220 3.54 24.38 7.32
C LEU A 220 2.88 25.30 8.37
N GLY A 221 2.82 24.90 9.64
CA GLY A 221 2.18 25.66 10.71
C GLY A 221 0.65 25.64 10.68
N LEU A 222 0.04 24.66 10.01
CA LEU A 222 -1.42 24.58 9.81
C LEU A 222 -2.13 23.73 10.86
N LYS A 223 -1.40 23.01 11.73
CA LYS A 223 -2.01 22.30 12.86
C LYS A 223 -2.40 23.31 13.93
N LYS A 224 -3.69 23.36 14.29
CA LYS A 224 -4.25 24.37 15.22
C LYS A 224 -3.77 24.18 16.65
N ASN A 225 -3.61 22.93 17.08
CA ASN A 225 -3.05 22.60 18.39
C ASN A 225 -1.88 21.62 18.21
N VAL A 226 -0.65 22.05 18.51
CA VAL A 226 0.55 21.22 18.29
C VAL A 226 0.72 20.09 19.30
N GLU A 227 0.03 20.18 20.45
CA GLU A 227 0.10 19.21 21.55
C GLU A 227 -0.86 18.03 21.36
N THR A 228 -1.86 18.17 20.47
CA THR A 228 -2.79 17.06 20.19
C THR A 228 -2.13 16.01 19.31
N ASN A 229 -2.44 14.75 19.63
CA ASN A 229 -2.10 13.60 18.79
C ASN A 229 -2.61 13.76 17.36
N TYR A 230 -1.99 13.03 16.43
CA TYR A 230 -2.46 12.99 15.05
C TYR A 230 -3.83 12.31 14.96
N VAL A 231 -4.64 12.73 13.98
CA VAL A 231 -5.94 12.13 13.66
C VAL A 231 -5.76 10.68 13.25
N SER A 232 -4.70 10.38 12.51
CA SER A 232 -4.35 9.05 12.04
C SER A 232 -3.62 8.19 13.07
N GLU A 233 -3.50 8.64 14.33
CA GLU A 233 -2.79 7.85 15.34
C GLU A 233 -3.59 6.60 15.72
N ARG A 234 -2.95 5.44 15.56
CA ARG A 234 -3.54 4.15 15.91
C ARG A 234 -3.39 3.88 17.41
N LYS A 235 -4.43 3.26 17.99
CA LYS A 235 -4.32 2.54 19.27
C LYS A 235 -3.31 1.40 19.09
N LYS A 236 -2.52 1.12 20.12
CA LYS A 236 -1.57 -0.01 20.17
C LYS A 236 -1.94 -0.90 21.34
N SER A 237 -1.82 -2.20 21.17
CA SER A 237 -1.90 -3.12 22.31
C SER A 237 -0.56 -3.14 23.04
N ASN A 238 -0.61 -3.30 24.37
CA ASN A 238 0.59 -3.58 25.14
C ASN A 238 0.90 -5.07 25.04
N SER A 239 2.17 -5.42 24.84
CA SER A 239 2.65 -6.77 25.08
C SER A 239 2.96 -6.94 26.56
N SER A 240 2.47 -8.03 27.14
CA SER A 240 2.82 -8.46 28.50
C SER A 240 2.99 -9.97 28.47
N ASP A 241 3.99 -10.49 29.18
CA ASP A 241 4.21 -11.93 29.38
C ASP A 241 4.42 -12.73 28.08
N ILE A 242 5.28 -12.24 27.18
CA ILE A 242 5.68 -12.97 25.96
C ILE A 242 6.34 -14.30 26.38
N PRO A 243 5.85 -15.46 25.89
CA PRO A 243 6.44 -16.75 26.22
C PRO A 243 7.82 -16.91 25.57
N ASN A 244 8.61 -17.86 26.09
CA ASN A 244 9.95 -18.14 25.55
C ASN A 244 9.94 -18.86 24.19
N ASP A 245 8.87 -19.57 23.87
CA ASP A 245 8.75 -20.37 22.65
C ASP A 245 7.30 -20.38 22.14
N SER A 246 7.11 -20.56 20.84
CA SER A 246 5.80 -20.76 20.22
C SER A 246 5.89 -21.54 18.91
N ASN A 247 4.79 -22.21 18.53
CA ASN A 247 4.67 -22.89 17.24
C ASN A 247 4.16 -21.96 16.12
N ILE A 248 4.20 -20.64 16.32
CA ILE A 248 3.66 -19.68 15.37
C ILE A 248 4.66 -19.49 14.22
N GLU A 249 4.21 -19.74 12.99
CA GLU A 249 4.97 -19.49 11.78
C GLU A 249 4.42 -18.27 11.04
N LEU A 250 5.30 -17.35 10.64
CA LEU A 250 4.99 -16.23 9.77
C LEU A 250 5.48 -16.53 8.36
N GLU A 251 4.57 -16.95 7.49
CA GLU A 251 4.84 -17.07 6.07
C GLU A 251 4.93 -15.67 5.45
N PHE A 252 6.10 -15.32 4.92
CA PHE A 252 6.40 -14.06 4.25
C PHE A 252 6.49 -14.28 2.75
N TYR A 253 5.70 -13.53 1.98
CA TYR A 253 5.63 -13.62 0.51
C TYR A 253 6.29 -12.40 -0.16
N PRO A 254 7.62 -12.42 -0.38
CA PRO A 254 8.33 -11.37 -1.08
C PRO A 254 8.27 -11.52 -2.60
N SER A 255 8.54 -10.44 -3.32
CA SER A 255 8.89 -10.50 -4.73
C SER A 255 10.04 -9.56 -5.06
N LEU A 256 10.95 -10.01 -5.92
CA LEU A 256 12.19 -9.29 -6.22
C LEU A 256 11.95 -7.93 -6.89
N ASN A 257 10.77 -7.69 -7.47
CA ASN A 257 10.44 -6.42 -8.12
C ASN A 257 9.57 -5.47 -7.27
N SER A 258 9.29 -5.79 -6.00
CA SER A 258 8.41 -4.96 -5.18
C SER A 258 9.19 -3.95 -4.33
N PRO A 259 9.05 -2.63 -4.56
CA PRO A 259 9.66 -1.63 -3.69
C PRO A 259 9.13 -1.73 -2.26
N TYR A 260 7.85 -2.10 -2.07
CA TYR A 260 7.28 -2.31 -0.74
C TYR A 260 7.88 -3.51 -0.02
N THR A 261 8.23 -4.58 -0.75
CA THR A 261 8.98 -5.71 -0.17
C THR A 261 10.39 -5.27 0.25
N SER A 262 11.06 -4.41 -0.53
CA SER A 262 12.39 -3.90 -0.17
C SER A 262 12.36 -3.13 1.14
N ILE A 263 11.35 -2.30 1.38
CA ILE A 263 11.30 -1.42 2.57
C ILE A 263 10.68 -2.09 3.81
N SER A 264 10.28 -3.36 3.70
CA SER A 264 9.70 -4.13 4.82
C SER A 264 10.70 -5.05 5.53
N LEU A 265 11.85 -5.35 4.91
CA LEU A 265 12.74 -6.44 5.33
C LEU A 265 13.17 -6.36 6.80
N GLU A 266 13.65 -5.19 7.23
CA GLU A 266 14.12 -4.97 8.60
C GLU A 266 13.00 -5.14 9.61
N ARG A 267 11.81 -4.60 9.32
CA ARG A 267 10.64 -4.73 10.21
C ARG A 267 10.14 -6.16 10.31
N ILE A 268 10.23 -6.93 9.24
CA ILE A 268 9.90 -8.37 9.27
C ILE A 268 10.90 -9.13 10.14
N LYS A 269 12.20 -8.88 9.95
CA LYS A 269 13.26 -9.49 10.78
C LYS A 269 13.11 -9.13 12.26
N LEU A 270 12.65 -7.91 12.55
CA LEU A 270 12.38 -7.44 13.90
C LEU A 270 11.25 -8.24 14.58
N LEU A 271 10.21 -8.68 13.84
CA LEU A 271 9.15 -9.52 14.42
C LEU A 271 9.70 -10.81 15.01
N GLN A 272 10.58 -11.52 14.30
CA GLN A 272 11.22 -12.74 14.83
C GLN A 272 12.23 -12.45 15.94
N SER A 273 12.75 -11.22 16.03
CA SER A 273 13.64 -10.81 17.14
C SER A 273 12.85 -10.47 18.41
N ASN A 274 11.63 -9.94 18.26
CA ASN A 274 10.77 -9.49 19.36
C ASN A 274 9.82 -10.57 19.87
N TYR A 275 9.48 -11.55 19.04
CA TYR A 275 8.51 -12.60 19.35
C TYR A 275 9.08 -13.97 18.99
N PRO A 276 8.73 -15.03 19.76
CA PRO A 276 9.20 -16.40 19.53
C PRO A 276 8.49 -17.04 18.33
N ILE A 277 8.61 -16.45 17.15
CA ILE A 277 7.98 -16.91 15.90
C ILE A 277 9.05 -17.36 14.90
N LYS A 278 8.68 -18.23 13.97
CA LYS A 278 9.55 -18.63 12.86
C LYS A 278 9.10 -17.97 11.56
N ILE A 279 9.99 -17.28 10.86
CA ILE A 279 9.70 -16.75 9.52
C ILE A 279 9.95 -17.84 8.47
N ILE A 280 8.95 -18.07 7.62
CA ILE A 280 9.03 -18.96 6.46
C ILE A 280 9.00 -18.09 5.19
N THR A 281 10.07 -18.11 4.40
CA THR A 281 10.18 -17.25 3.21
C THR A 281 9.59 -17.96 2.00
N LYS A 282 8.54 -17.40 1.41
CA LYS A 282 7.79 -17.96 0.29
C LYS A 282 7.73 -16.99 -0.88
N PRO A 283 8.84 -16.80 -1.62
CA PRO A 283 8.87 -15.84 -2.71
C PRO A 283 7.84 -16.16 -3.78
N VAL A 284 7.39 -15.13 -4.49
CA VAL A 284 6.51 -15.23 -5.66
C VAL A 284 7.05 -14.39 -6.81
N LEU A 285 6.81 -14.85 -8.03
CA LEU A 285 7.30 -14.19 -9.24
C LEU A 285 6.67 -12.79 -9.42
N PRO A 286 7.45 -11.77 -9.84
CA PRO A 286 6.95 -10.42 -10.09
C PRO A 286 5.70 -10.33 -10.96
N MET A 287 4.75 -9.47 -10.59
CA MET A 287 3.51 -9.27 -11.35
C MET A 287 3.76 -8.90 -12.83
N LEU A 288 4.78 -8.06 -13.08
CA LEU A 288 5.16 -7.62 -14.44
C LEU A 288 5.68 -8.77 -15.32
N MET A 289 6.16 -9.86 -14.71
CA MET A 289 6.55 -11.07 -15.43
C MET A 289 5.36 -12.01 -15.68
N ARG A 290 4.14 -11.59 -15.29
CA ARG A 290 2.87 -12.31 -15.48
C ARG A 290 1.92 -11.59 -16.45
N ASN A 291 2.48 -10.87 -17.44
CA ASN A 291 1.73 -10.12 -18.47
C ASN A 291 0.81 -8.99 -17.95
N MET A 292 1.09 -8.44 -16.77
CA MET A 292 0.35 -7.29 -16.23
C MET A 292 1.03 -5.97 -16.60
N THR A 293 0.24 -4.94 -16.92
CA THR A 293 0.74 -3.57 -17.19
C THR A 293 0.35 -2.61 -16.06
N ILE A 294 1.24 -1.67 -15.75
CA ILE A 294 1.01 -0.64 -14.71
C ILE A 294 1.05 0.74 -15.38
N PRO A 295 -0.01 1.55 -15.28
CA PRO A 295 0.00 2.92 -15.79
C PRO A 295 1.10 3.78 -15.12
N THR A 296 1.69 4.70 -15.88
CA THR A 296 2.84 5.50 -15.40
C THR A 296 2.54 6.30 -14.12
N TYR A 297 1.34 6.86 -13.99
CA TYR A 297 0.96 7.60 -12.77
C TYR A 297 0.91 6.69 -11.53
N LYS A 298 0.42 5.45 -11.68
CA LYS A 298 0.40 4.45 -10.62
C LYS A 298 1.82 4.02 -10.26
N ALA A 299 2.68 3.78 -11.25
CA ALA A 299 4.09 3.45 -11.00
C ALA A 299 4.82 4.60 -10.26
N ARG A 300 4.56 5.85 -10.66
CA ARG A 300 5.11 7.05 -10.00
C ARG A 300 4.63 7.17 -8.56
N TYR A 301 3.34 6.96 -8.30
CA TYR A 301 2.78 6.93 -6.95
C TYR A 301 3.46 5.87 -6.09
N ILE A 302 3.52 4.61 -6.56
CA ILE A 302 4.14 3.49 -5.83
C ILE A 302 5.59 3.81 -5.43
N PHE A 303 6.40 4.34 -6.35
CA PHE A 303 7.80 4.64 -6.06
C PHE A 303 7.97 5.82 -5.09
N ARG A 304 7.18 6.89 -5.25
CA ARG A 304 7.19 8.03 -4.31
C ARG A 304 6.71 7.61 -2.93
N ASP A 305 5.64 6.83 -2.88
CA ASP A 305 5.07 6.31 -1.65
C ASP A 305 6.03 5.36 -0.92
N ALA A 306 6.65 4.43 -1.64
CA ALA A 306 7.66 3.55 -1.07
C ALA A 306 8.87 4.34 -0.53
N ALA A 307 9.29 5.42 -1.20
CA ALA A 307 10.39 6.26 -0.74
C ALA A 307 10.05 7.03 0.55
N ARG A 308 8.85 7.61 0.66
CA ARG A 308 8.45 8.29 1.91
C ARG A 308 8.25 7.31 3.07
N GLU A 309 7.73 6.11 2.80
CA GLU A 309 7.61 5.06 3.80
C GLU A 309 8.99 4.54 4.21
N ALA A 310 9.93 4.39 3.28
CA ALA A 310 11.32 4.04 3.60
C ALA A 310 11.93 5.08 4.55
N LYS A 311 11.75 6.38 4.25
CA LYS A 311 12.23 7.47 5.10
C LYS A 311 11.62 7.42 6.50
N LYS A 312 10.31 7.13 6.62
CA LYS A 312 9.62 7.01 7.91
C LYS A 312 10.20 5.92 8.82
N TYR A 313 10.73 4.85 8.24
CA TYR A 313 11.33 3.73 8.96
C TYR A 313 12.86 3.71 8.89
N ASP A 314 13.49 4.83 8.51
CA ASP A 314 14.95 4.96 8.37
C ASP A 314 15.61 3.91 7.46
N VAL A 315 14.88 3.48 6.41
CA VAL A 315 15.37 2.51 5.43
C VAL A 315 15.97 3.23 4.22
N PRO A 316 17.21 2.92 3.81
CA PRO A 316 17.77 3.43 2.57
C PRO A 316 16.95 2.99 1.33
N PHE A 317 16.69 3.92 0.41
CA PHE A 317 15.92 3.64 -0.81
C PHE A 317 16.30 4.61 -1.94
N GLY A 318 16.06 4.21 -3.20
CA GLY A 318 16.06 5.12 -4.35
C GLY A 318 17.19 4.92 -5.37
N LYS A 319 18.26 4.19 -5.01
CA LYS A 319 19.26 3.71 -5.97
C LYS A 319 18.80 2.36 -6.53
N VAL A 320 17.91 2.43 -7.52
CA VAL A 320 17.18 1.26 -8.01
C VAL A 320 17.68 0.80 -9.39
N ILE A 321 18.07 -0.47 -9.50
CA ILE A 321 18.05 -1.24 -10.74
C ILE A 321 16.96 -2.28 -10.60
N SER A 322 15.96 -2.22 -11.48
CA SER A 322 14.80 -3.13 -11.43
C SER A 322 15.24 -4.56 -11.78
N PRO A 323 15.10 -5.54 -10.88
CA PRO A 323 15.45 -6.93 -11.15
C PRO A 323 14.28 -7.63 -11.84
N LEU A 324 14.26 -7.59 -13.16
CA LEU A 324 13.22 -8.23 -13.99
C LEU A 324 13.84 -9.11 -15.07
N GLY A 325 13.03 -10.06 -15.56
CA GLY A 325 13.45 -11.02 -16.59
C GLY A 325 14.59 -11.90 -16.10
N LYS A 326 15.59 -12.11 -16.96
CA LYS A 326 16.69 -13.06 -16.72
C LYS A 326 17.44 -12.82 -15.40
N ALA A 327 17.59 -11.57 -14.95
CA ALA A 327 18.25 -11.29 -13.68
C ALA A 327 17.46 -11.87 -12.48
N ALA A 328 16.14 -11.73 -12.48
CA ALA A 328 15.28 -12.30 -11.46
C ALA A 328 15.21 -13.82 -11.57
N GLU A 329 15.07 -14.37 -12.78
CA GLU A 329 15.05 -15.83 -13.03
C GLU A 329 16.32 -16.50 -12.49
N ARG A 330 17.49 -15.92 -12.79
CA ARG A 330 18.79 -16.38 -12.26
C ARG A 330 18.82 -16.37 -10.74
N ALA A 331 18.43 -15.27 -10.12
CA ALA A 331 18.40 -15.14 -8.67
C ALA A 331 17.41 -16.15 -8.04
N TYR A 332 16.24 -16.37 -8.64
CA TYR A 332 15.25 -17.33 -8.15
C TYR A 332 15.68 -18.78 -8.34
N SER A 333 16.45 -19.12 -9.38
CA SER A 333 16.93 -20.50 -9.59
C SER A 333 17.74 -21.05 -8.42
N LEU A 334 18.46 -20.18 -7.70
CA LEU A 334 19.21 -20.56 -6.51
C LEU A 334 18.33 -20.65 -5.24
N PHE A 335 17.15 -20.04 -5.23
CA PHE A 335 16.34 -19.91 -4.00
C PHE A 335 15.99 -21.26 -3.35
N PRO A 336 15.46 -22.28 -4.07
CA PRO A 336 15.09 -23.56 -3.45
C PRO A 336 16.25 -24.19 -2.68
N TRP A 337 17.44 -24.21 -3.29
CA TRP A 337 18.63 -24.77 -2.66
C TRP A 337 19.10 -23.92 -1.47
N VAL A 338 19.16 -22.59 -1.63
CA VAL A 338 19.58 -21.68 -0.53
C VAL A 338 18.62 -21.73 0.66
N ASP A 339 17.33 -21.88 0.42
CA ASP A 339 16.32 -22.03 1.47
C ASP A 339 16.46 -23.36 2.22
N GLN A 340 16.76 -24.47 1.52
CA GLN A 340 17.11 -25.76 2.14
C GLN A 340 18.34 -25.67 3.07
N GLN A 341 19.25 -24.72 2.81
CA GLN A 341 20.40 -24.45 3.69
C GLN A 341 20.07 -23.49 4.85
N GLY A 342 18.79 -23.11 5.02
CA GLY A 342 18.33 -22.19 6.07
C GLY A 342 18.64 -20.71 5.81
N GLN A 343 19.02 -20.34 4.58
CA GLN A 343 19.47 -18.98 4.23
C GLN A 343 18.47 -18.22 3.34
N GLY A 344 17.27 -18.74 3.10
CA GLY A 344 16.31 -18.17 2.14
C GLY A 344 15.89 -16.73 2.46
N PHE A 345 15.61 -16.41 3.72
CA PHE A 345 15.25 -15.05 4.13
C PHE A 345 16.39 -14.04 3.88
N GLU A 346 17.60 -14.37 4.34
CA GLU A 346 18.77 -13.51 4.20
C GLU A 346 19.17 -13.35 2.72
N TYR A 347 19.04 -14.40 1.92
CA TYR A 347 19.27 -14.36 0.48
C TYR A 347 18.33 -13.38 -0.22
N ILE A 348 17.01 -13.48 0.01
CA ILE A 348 16.04 -12.52 -0.54
C ILE A 348 16.33 -11.10 -0.05
N CYS A 349 16.67 -10.92 1.24
CA CYS A 349 17.02 -9.61 1.78
C CYS A 349 18.18 -8.97 1.01
N ARG A 350 19.26 -9.72 0.78
CA ARG A 350 20.45 -9.22 0.08
C ARG A 350 20.14 -8.87 -1.37
N LEU A 351 19.40 -9.70 -2.10
CA LEU A 351 19.00 -9.41 -3.47
C LEU A 351 18.20 -8.10 -3.57
N MET A 352 17.25 -7.90 -2.65
CA MET A 352 16.41 -6.70 -2.60
C MET A 352 17.20 -5.45 -2.23
N ILE A 353 18.08 -5.53 -1.24
CA ILE A 353 18.98 -4.43 -0.84
C ILE A 353 19.86 -4.02 -2.04
N SER A 354 20.46 -4.99 -2.72
CA SER A 354 21.31 -4.76 -3.89
C SER A 354 20.54 -4.07 -5.01
N SER A 355 19.33 -4.53 -5.29
CA SER A 355 18.49 -3.99 -6.37
C SER A 355 17.90 -2.61 -6.07
N PHE A 356 17.37 -2.36 -4.86
CA PHE A 356 16.61 -1.15 -4.55
C PHE A 356 17.39 -0.07 -3.79
N ARG A 357 18.57 -0.40 -3.25
CA ARG A 357 19.33 0.49 -2.36
C ARG A 357 20.77 0.71 -2.82
N LYS A 358 21.33 -0.21 -3.60
CA LYS A 358 22.71 -0.14 -4.11
C LYS A 358 22.83 -0.02 -5.63
N ALA A 359 21.74 -0.20 -6.37
CA ALA A 359 21.74 -0.26 -7.83
C ALA A 359 22.73 -1.31 -8.39
N GLU A 360 22.76 -2.49 -7.78
CA GLU A 360 23.57 -3.64 -8.21
C GLU A 360 22.73 -4.61 -9.04
N ASP A 361 23.31 -5.16 -10.13
CA ASP A 361 22.62 -6.17 -10.93
C ASP A 361 22.76 -7.55 -10.29
N ILE A 362 21.64 -8.07 -9.78
CA ILE A 362 21.58 -9.37 -9.13
C ILE A 362 21.71 -10.56 -10.09
N GLY A 363 21.67 -10.34 -11.41
CA GLY A 363 21.77 -11.39 -12.41
C GLY A 363 23.20 -11.83 -12.75
N ILE A 364 24.23 -11.09 -12.32
CA ILE A 364 25.62 -11.35 -12.75
C ILE A 364 26.30 -12.40 -11.87
N ASN A 365 27.11 -13.27 -12.49
CA ASN A 365 27.79 -14.38 -11.79
C ASN A 365 28.73 -13.91 -10.68
N SER A 366 29.48 -12.83 -10.91
CA SER A 366 30.41 -12.30 -9.91
C SER A 366 29.67 -11.84 -8.65
N TYR A 367 28.52 -11.19 -8.81
CA TYR A 367 27.66 -10.79 -7.70
C TYR A 367 27.08 -12.02 -6.98
N LEU A 368 26.48 -12.95 -7.73
CA LEU A 368 25.85 -14.15 -7.15
C LEU A 368 26.87 -14.99 -6.39
N LYS A 369 28.07 -15.16 -6.93
CA LYS A 369 29.18 -15.83 -6.23
C LYS A 369 29.48 -15.18 -4.88
N VAL A 370 29.73 -13.87 -4.87
CA VAL A 370 30.03 -13.12 -3.64
C VAL A 370 28.87 -13.20 -2.65
N LEU A 371 27.63 -13.15 -3.14
CA LEU A 371 26.44 -13.30 -2.30
C LEU A 371 26.39 -14.67 -1.63
N ILE A 372 26.54 -15.75 -2.39
CA ILE A 372 26.51 -17.13 -1.88
C ILE A 372 27.63 -17.38 -0.88
N GLU A 373 28.86 -16.94 -1.19
CA GLU A 373 30.01 -17.08 -0.29
C GLU A 373 29.79 -16.29 1.02
N ASN A 374 29.19 -15.10 0.96
CA ASN A 374 28.84 -14.30 2.15
C ASN A 374 27.72 -14.91 3.01
N LEU A 375 26.91 -15.81 2.45
CA LEU A 375 25.93 -16.61 3.21
C LEU A 375 26.58 -17.86 3.85
N GLY A 376 27.89 -18.05 3.67
CA GLY A 376 28.61 -19.23 4.15
C GLY A 376 28.34 -20.49 3.32
N LEU A 377 27.84 -20.34 2.10
CA LEU A 377 27.49 -21.45 1.21
C LEU A 377 28.56 -21.66 0.12
N ASP A 378 28.69 -22.89 -0.37
CA ASP A 378 29.67 -23.22 -1.42
C ASP A 378 29.17 -22.81 -2.81
N TRP A 379 29.96 -21.98 -3.50
CA TRP A 379 29.60 -21.53 -4.84
C TRP A 379 29.58 -22.65 -5.88
N LYS A 380 30.48 -23.64 -5.81
CA LYS A 380 30.50 -24.74 -6.79
C LYS A 380 29.23 -25.59 -6.69
N GLU A 381 28.72 -25.80 -5.48
CA GLU A 381 27.43 -26.44 -5.25
C GLU A 381 26.28 -25.57 -5.76
N ALA A 382 26.26 -24.27 -5.45
CA ALA A 382 25.24 -23.34 -5.94
C ALA A 382 25.16 -23.33 -7.49
N GLN A 383 26.30 -23.42 -8.18
CA GLN A 383 26.35 -23.46 -9.64
C GLN A 383 25.57 -24.62 -10.26
N LYS A 384 25.34 -25.72 -9.53
CA LYS A 384 24.53 -26.86 -10.02
C LYS A 384 23.04 -26.53 -10.10
N HIS A 385 22.59 -25.53 -9.33
CA HIS A 385 21.21 -25.07 -9.27
C HIS A 385 20.98 -23.76 -10.05
N LEU A 386 22.05 -23.04 -10.39
CA LEU A 386 21.96 -21.81 -11.14
C LEU A 386 21.39 -22.06 -12.55
N ASP A 387 20.45 -21.23 -12.98
CA ASP A 387 19.76 -21.32 -14.27
C ASP A 387 18.91 -22.59 -14.46
N THR A 388 18.64 -23.37 -13.41
CA THR A 388 17.65 -24.45 -13.46
C THR A 388 16.22 -23.91 -13.36
N ASP A 389 15.24 -24.78 -13.60
CA ASP A 389 13.81 -24.45 -13.59
C ASP A 389 13.10 -24.86 -12.30
N ASP A 390 13.80 -25.47 -11.34
CA ASP A 390 13.22 -26.05 -10.11
C ASP A 390 12.43 -25.02 -9.28
N TRP A 391 12.84 -23.75 -9.36
CA TRP A 391 12.19 -22.63 -8.68
C TRP A 391 10.77 -22.35 -9.20
N LYS A 392 10.44 -22.71 -10.45
CA LYS A 392 9.17 -22.31 -11.09
C LYS A 392 7.98 -22.92 -10.36
N ASP A 393 8.03 -24.23 -10.12
CA ASP A 393 6.95 -24.96 -9.46
C ASP A 393 6.81 -24.54 -7.99
N GLU A 394 7.93 -24.27 -7.32
CA GLU A 394 7.94 -23.79 -5.93
C GLU A 394 7.32 -22.39 -5.80
N LEU A 395 7.73 -21.43 -6.63
CA LEU A 395 7.18 -20.08 -6.64
C LEU A 395 5.71 -20.06 -7.05
N GLU A 396 5.30 -20.95 -7.96
CA GLU A 396 3.89 -21.10 -8.34
C GLU A 396 3.06 -21.68 -7.20
N LYS A 397 3.55 -22.71 -6.49
CA LYS A 397 2.91 -23.22 -5.28
C LYS A 397 2.76 -22.14 -4.22
N ASN A 398 3.80 -21.34 -3.98
CA ASN A 398 3.75 -20.21 -3.05
C ASN A 398 2.66 -19.20 -3.46
N ARG A 399 2.55 -18.90 -4.76
CA ARG A 399 1.51 -18.01 -5.28
C ARG A 399 0.10 -18.55 -5.06
N LEU A 400 -0.12 -19.84 -5.29
CA LEU A 400 -1.42 -20.47 -5.08
C LEU A 400 -1.85 -20.42 -3.61
N ILE A 401 -0.93 -20.72 -2.67
CA ILE A 401 -1.19 -20.59 -1.23
C ILE A 401 -1.51 -19.14 -0.85
N MET A 402 -0.79 -18.17 -1.42
CA MET A 402 -1.07 -16.75 -1.19
C MET A 402 -2.49 -16.36 -1.66
N TYR A 403 -2.95 -16.92 -2.79
CA TYR A 403 -4.27 -16.66 -3.37
C TYR A 403 -5.40 -17.24 -2.51
N GLU A 404 -5.19 -18.38 -1.84
CA GLU A 404 -6.14 -18.93 -0.86
C GLU A 404 -6.42 -17.93 0.28
N GLY A 405 -5.42 -17.10 0.61
CA GLY A 405 -5.53 -15.99 1.57
C GLY A 405 -6.27 -14.75 1.05
N ASN A 406 -6.81 -14.78 -0.16
CA ASN A 406 -7.35 -13.64 -0.92
C ASN A 406 -6.34 -12.51 -1.13
N SER A 407 -5.04 -12.83 -1.29
CA SER A 407 -4.01 -11.84 -1.65
C SER A 407 -3.37 -12.17 -3.01
N TRP A 408 -3.10 -11.13 -3.79
CA TRP A 408 -2.47 -11.21 -5.13
C TRP A 408 -1.19 -10.37 -5.23
N GLY A 409 -0.93 -9.52 -4.23
CA GLY A 409 0.17 -8.56 -4.19
C GLY A 409 1.24 -8.92 -3.15
N VAL A 410 2.32 -8.15 -3.11
CA VAL A 410 3.46 -8.39 -2.20
C VAL A 410 4.00 -7.08 -1.61
N PRO A 411 4.57 -7.09 -0.39
CA PRO A 411 4.70 -8.25 0.49
C PRO A 411 3.34 -8.69 1.03
N SER A 412 3.13 -10.00 1.12
CA SER A 412 1.98 -10.59 1.81
C SER A 412 2.45 -11.44 2.97
N PHE A 413 1.56 -11.67 3.92
CA PHE A 413 1.84 -12.38 5.16
C PHE A 413 0.72 -13.37 5.45
N ARG A 414 1.10 -14.56 5.94
CA ARG A 414 0.17 -15.54 6.49
C ARG A 414 0.74 -16.07 7.81
N LEU A 415 0.06 -15.76 8.90
CA LEU A 415 0.41 -16.22 10.23
C LEU A 415 -0.31 -17.54 10.52
N VAL A 416 0.44 -18.60 10.77
CA VAL A 416 -0.03 -19.97 10.98
C VAL A 416 0.20 -20.36 12.44
N ASP A 417 -0.83 -20.91 13.08
CA ASP A 417 -0.82 -21.39 14.47
C ASP A 417 -1.75 -22.61 14.54
N GLY A 418 -1.18 -23.81 14.33
CA GLY A 418 -1.94 -25.03 14.07
C GLY A 418 -2.87 -24.85 12.86
N ASP A 419 -4.16 -25.13 13.03
CA ASP A 419 -5.17 -24.96 11.97
C ASP A 419 -5.62 -23.50 11.77
N LYS A 420 -5.20 -22.58 12.65
CA LYS A 420 -5.61 -21.16 12.59
C LYS A 420 -4.68 -20.38 11.69
N THR A 421 -5.26 -19.67 10.72
CA THR A 421 -4.50 -18.82 9.80
C THR A 421 -5.03 -17.39 9.82
N PHE A 422 -4.12 -16.43 9.67
CA PHE A 422 -4.45 -15.01 9.48
C PHE A 422 -3.63 -14.46 8.33
N THR A 423 -4.27 -13.83 7.35
CA THR A 423 -3.61 -13.29 6.16
C THR A 423 -3.75 -11.79 6.06
N THR A 424 -2.71 -11.10 5.64
CA THR A 424 -2.76 -9.66 5.30
C THR A 424 -1.72 -9.33 4.22
N TRP A 425 -1.90 -8.19 3.57
CA TRP A 425 -1.11 -7.72 2.45
C TRP A 425 -0.67 -6.28 2.68
N GLY A 426 0.57 -5.98 2.30
CA GLY A 426 1.15 -4.64 2.34
C GLY A 426 2.13 -4.47 3.50
N GLN A 427 3.17 -3.69 3.26
CA GLN A 427 4.15 -3.32 4.29
C GLN A 427 3.52 -2.52 5.44
N ASP A 428 2.41 -1.84 5.15
CA ASP A 428 1.57 -1.06 6.06
C ASP A 428 0.60 -1.92 6.86
N ARG A 429 0.77 -3.25 6.83
CA ARG A 429 0.07 -4.21 7.70
C ARG A 429 1.00 -5.04 8.58
N ILE A 430 2.30 -4.74 8.60
CA ILE A 430 3.25 -5.39 9.51
C ILE A 430 2.86 -5.16 10.98
N TRP A 431 2.38 -3.96 11.32
CA TRP A 431 1.87 -3.67 12.66
C TRP A 431 0.63 -4.51 13.01
N LEU A 432 -0.22 -4.83 12.02
CA LEU A 432 -1.40 -5.67 12.25
C LEU A 432 -1.01 -7.14 12.44
N ILE A 433 0.04 -7.60 11.75
CA ILE A 433 0.66 -8.90 12.02
C ILE A 433 1.21 -8.96 13.45
N GLU A 434 1.90 -7.91 13.90
CA GLU A 434 2.40 -7.81 15.26
C GLU A 434 1.27 -7.90 16.30
N GLU A 435 0.18 -7.14 16.11
CA GLU A 435 -1.00 -7.19 16.97
C GLU A 435 -1.64 -8.59 17.02
N GLU A 436 -1.72 -9.29 15.89
CA GLU A 436 -2.24 -10.66 15.86
C GLU A 436 -1.27 -11.67 16.48
N ILE A 437 0.06 -11.48 16.38
CA ILE A 437 1.06 -12.27 17.09
C ILE A 437 0.86 -12.12 18.61
N ILE A 438 0.86 -10.87 19.12
CA ILE A 438 0.65 -10.57 20.54
C ILE A 438 -0.65 -11.24 21.04
N LYS A 439 -1.74 -11.08 20.28
CA LYS A 439 -3.02 -11.69 20.62
C LYS A 439 -2.99 -13.22 20.66
N ARG A 440 -2.18 -13.90 19.84
CA ARG A 440 -2.05 -15.37 19.87
C ARG A 440 -1.17 -15.85 21.02
N LEU A 441 -0.14 -15.09 21.37
CA LEU A 441 0.76 -15.40 22.48
C LEU A 441 0.12 -15.20 23.86
N ASN A 442 -0.82 -14.25 23.98
CA ASN A 442 -1.52 -13.97 25.24
C ASN A 442 -2.70 -14.92 25.55
N LYS A 443 -2.89 -16.01 24.79
CA LYS A 443 -4.05 -16.92 24.90
C LYS A 443 -3.85 -18.08 25.86
#